data_AF-A0A5C3MWR1-F1
#
_entry.id   AF-A0A5C3MWR1-F1
#
_cell.length_a   1.000
_cell.length_b   1.000
_cell.length_c   1.000
_cell.angle_alpha   90.00
_cell.angle_beta   90.00
_cell.angle_gamma   90.00
#
_symmetry.space_group_name_H-M   'P 1'
#
loop_
_entity.id
_entity.type
_entity.pdbx_description
1 polymer ?
#
loop_
_entity_poly.entity_id
_entity_poly.type
_entity_poly.pdbx_seq_one_letter_code
_entity_poly.pdbx_strand_id
1 'polypeptide(L)' 'MNYTIDDTDTDISYSLSPPWTTQSPADPDLASFFDSTYHVASADGASFNITFGGSAVYIYGSKGPGHVRSSSSR' A
#
# COMPACT_ATOMS: atom_id res chain seq x y z
N MET A 1 8.61 -11.16 17.57
CA MET A 1 9.44 -10.17 16.85
C MET A 1 8.48 -9.36 16.00
N ASN A 2 8.53 -8.04 16.06
CA ASN A 2 7.75 -7.20 15.16
C ASN A 2 8.63 -6.92 13.94
N TYR A 3 8.09 -7.17 12.76
CA TYR A 3 8.76 -6.92 11.48
C TYR A 3 7.95 -5.87 10.73
N THR A 4 8.63 -4.82 10.29
CA THR A 4 8.04 -3.72 9.51
C THR A 4 8.76 -3.71 8.18
N ILE A 5 7.98 -3.74 7.10
CA ILE A 5 8.47 -3.63 5.73
C ILE A 5 7.85 -2.42 5.07
N ASP A 6 8.59 -1.88 4.12
CA ASP A 6 8.13 -0.81 3.27
C ASP A 6 7.19 -1.33 2.16
N ASP A 7 6.37 -0.44 1.57
CA ASP A 7 5.47 -0.78 0.47
C ASP A 7 6.21 -1.15 -0.83
N THR A 8 7.52 -0.90 -0.91
CA THR A 8 8.38 -1.34 -2.02
C THR A 8 9.03 -2.71 -1.80
N ASP A 9 8.78 -3.37 -0.67
CA ASP A 9 9.36 -4.67 -0.35
C ASP A 9 8.89 -5.76 -1.33
N THR A 10 9.83 -6.61 -1.77
CA THR A 10 9.58 -7.68 -2.73
C THR A 10 8.67 -8.80 -2.21
N ASP A 11 8.45 -8.88 -0.89
CA ASP A 11 7.49 -9.79 -0.27
C ASP A 11 6.03 -9.36 -0.49
N ILE A 12 5.81 -8.14 -1.01
CA ILE A 12 4.50 -7.60 -1.38
C ILE A 12 4.31 -7.71 -2.90
N SER A 13 3.29 -8.46 -3.32
CA SER A 13 2.94 -8.59 -4.73
C SER A 13 1.66 -7.81 -5.03
N TYR A 14 1.77 -6.71 -5.78
CA TYR A 14 0.63 -5.90 -6.24
C TYR A 14 -0.05 -6.50 -7.47
N SER A 15 -1.36 -6.27 -7.61
CA SER A 15 -2.12 -6.68 -8.79
C SER A 15 -1.67 -5.90 -10.03
N LEU A 16 -1.57 -6.59 -11.17
CA LEU A 16 -1.25 -5.96 -12.46
C LEU A 16 -2.48 -5.36 -13.15
N SER A 17 -3.69 -5.84 -12.81
CA SER A 17 -4.94 -5.38 -13.39
C SER A 17 -6.08 -5.43 -12.35
N PRO A 18 -6.62 -4.28 -11.91
CA PRO A 18 -6.07 -2.95 -12.16
C PRO A 18 -4.70 -2.77 -11.45
N PRO A 19 -3.79 -1.98 -12.03
CA PRO A 19 -2.48 -1.74 -11.44
C PRO A 19 -2.58 -0.80 -10.23
N TRP A 20 -1.67 -0.98 -9.28
CA TRP A 20 -1.32 0.08 -8.33
C TRP A 20 -0.32 1.03 -9.00
N THR A 21 -0.37 2.30 -8.64
CA THR A 21 0.61 3.32 -9.09
C THR A 21 1.47 3.76 -7.93
N THR A 22 2.73 4.11 -8.18
CA THR A 22 3.61 4.67 -7.16
C THR A 22 3.40 6.17 -7.00
N GLN A 23 3.86 6.69 -5.87
CA GLN A 23 3.95 8.12 -5.58
C GLN A 23 4.58 8.94 -6.72
N SER A 24 4.26 10.24 -6.74
CA SER A 24 5.05 11.22 -7.49
C SER A 24 6.28 11.62 -6.68
N PRO A 25 7.49 11.67 -7.26
CA PRO A 25 8.67 12.24 -6.58
C PRO A 25 8.54 13.72 -6.21
N ALA A 26 7.55 14.42 -6.79
CA ALA A 26 7.26 15.83 -6.50
C ALA A 26 6.17 16.02 -5.43
N ASP A 27 5.69 14.94 -4.82
CA ASP A 27 4.71 15.01 -3.73
C ASP A 27 5.36 15.70 -2.50
N PRO A 28 4.83 16.85 -2.03
CA PRO A 28 5.38 17.54 -0.87
C PRO A 28 5.22 16.76 0.44
N ASP A 29 4.27 15.82 0.50
CA ASP A 29 3.96 15.04 1.70
C ASP A 29 4.72 13.72 1.74
N LEU A 30 5.61 13.45 0.77
CA LEU A 30 6.29 12.16 0.63
C LEU A 30 7.07 11.75 1.88
N ALA A 31 7.68 12.72 2.58
CA ALA A 31 8.40 12.49 3.83
C ALA A 31 7.52 12.04 5.01
N SER A 32 6.20 12.09 4.87
CA SER A 32 5.24 11.60 5.88
C SER A 32 5.01 10.10 5.79
N PHE A 33 5.46 9.45 4.71
CA PHE A 33 5.36 8.01 4.51
C PHE A 33 6.63 7.31 4.96
N PHE A 34 6.50 6.03 5.33
CA PHE A 34 7.65 5.20 5.67
C PHE A 34 8.58 5.11 4.44
N ASP A 35 9.89 5.25 4.68
CA ASP A 35 10.94 5.36 3.66
C ASP A 35 10.67 6.31 2.47
N SER A 36 9.76 7.27 2.64
CA SER A 36 9.37 8.22 1.61
C SER A 36 8.83 7.53 0.34
N THR A 37 8.02 6.49 0.51
CA THR A 37 7.39 5.71 -0.57
C THR A 37 5.92 5.38 -0.25
N TYR A 38 5.10 5.23 -1.31
CA TYR A 38 3.74 4.69 -1.17
C TYR A 38 3.18 4.19 -2.52
N HIS A 39 2.39 3.11 -2.47
CA HIS A 39 1.55 2.67 -3.59
C HIS A 39 0.11 3.14 -3.42
N VAL A 40 -0.50 3.59 -4.52
CA VAL A 40 -1.89 4.06 -4.61
C VAL A 40 -2.73 3.07 -5.39
N ALA A 41 -3.82 2.62 -4.77
CA ALA A 41 -4.91 1.96 -5.48
C ALA A 41 -5.76 3.02 -6.19
N SER A 42 -5.61 3.13 -7.51
CA SER A 42 -6.31 4.12 -8.34
C SER A 42 -7.61 3.61 -8.99
N ALA A 43 -7.93 2.32 -8.82
CA ALA A 43 -9.12 1.70 -9.41
C ALA A 43 -9.69 0.58 -8.53
N ASP A 44 -11.00 0.36 -8.64
CA ASP A 44 -11.72 -0.63 -7.84
C ASP A 44 -11.24 -2.04 -8.18
N GLY A 45 -11.03 -2.88 -7.16
CA GLY A 45 -10.53 -4.24 -7.32
C GLY A 45 -9.00 -4.37 -7.37
N ALA A 46 -8.26 -3.26 -7.24
CA ALA A 46 -6.83 -3.32 -7.00
C ALA A 46 -6.55 -4.08 -5.70
N SER A 47 -5.59 -4.99 -5.74
CA SER A 47 -5.26 -5.89 -4.62
C SER A 47 -3.76 -6.05 -4.46
N PHE A 48 -3.32 -6.53 -3.31
CA PHE A 48 -1.94 -6.97 -3.09
C PHE A 48 -1.96 -8.25 -2.26
N ASN A 49 -0.91 -9.04 -2.40
CA ASN A 49 -0.70 -10.25 -1.63
C ASN A 49 0.56 -10.11 -0.76
N ILE A 50 0.46 -10.54 0.49
CA ILE A 50 1.57 -10.66 1.43
C ILE A 50 1.40 -11.97 2.20
N THR A 51 2.50 -12.67 2.45
CA THR A 51 2.51 -13.85 3.33
C THR A 51 3.18 -13.47 4.64
N PHE A 52 2.49 -13.65 5.77
CA PHE A 52 3.05 -13.34 7.08
C PHE A 52 2.90 -14.53 8.04
N GLY A 53 3.92 -14.73 8.88
CA GLY A 53 3.88 -15.68 9.98
C GLY A 53 3.70 -14.96 11.31
N GLY A 54 2.47 -14.89 11.82
CA GLY A 54 2.21 -14.20 13.09
C GLY A 54 0.73 -14.15 13.47
N SER A 55 0.43 -13.43 14.55
CA SER A 55 -0.92 -13.31 15.09
C SER A 55 -1.70 -12.11 14.55
N ALA A 56 -1.01 -11.13 13.94
CA ALA A 56 -1.61 -9.90 13.45
C ALA A 56 -0.80 -9.29 12.31
N VAL A 57 -1.49 -8.53 11.46
CA VAL A 57 -0.92 -7.66 10.44
C VAL A 57 -1.51 -6.26 10.61
N TYR A 58 -0.68 -5.23 10.46
CA TYR A 58 -1.08 -3.82 10.48
C TYR A 58 -0.71 -3.19 9.15
N ILE A 59 -1.66 -2.55 8.49
CA ILE A 59 -1.46 -1.88 7.19
C ILE A 59 -1.65 -0.38 7.41
N TYR A 60 -0.65 0.41 7.05
CA TYR A 60 -0.65 1.86 7.18
C TYR A 60 -0.78 2.49 5.79
N GLY A 61 -1.56 3.56 5.69
CA GLY A 61 -1.78 4.27 4.44
C GLY A 61 -2.63 5.51 4.65
N SER A 62 -2.65 6.39 3.65
CA SER A 62 -3.46 7.59 3.65
C SER A 62 -4.82 7.35 2.98
N LYS A 63 -5.77 8.24 3.27
CA LYS A 63 -7.07 8.32 2.61
C LYS A 63 -7.24 9.74 2.10
N GLY A 64 -7.64 9.90 0.85
CA GLY A 64 -7.82 11.23 0.26
C GLY A 64 -8.51 11.19 -1.11
N PRO A 65 -8.84 12.36 -1.67
CA PRO A 65 -9.27 12.47 -3.06
C PRO A 65 -8.23 11.82 -3.99
N GLY A 66 -8.66 10.95 -4.89
CA GLY A 66 -7.76 10.19 -5.78
C GLY A 66 -7.40 8.78 -5.30
N HIS A 67 -7.76 8.41 -4.07
CA HIS A 67 -7.65 7.04 -3.56
C HIS A 67 -8.95 6.29 -3.83
N VAL A 68 -8.87 5.02 -4.25
CA VAL A 68 -10.07 4.19 -4.37
C VAL A 68 -10.66 3.88 -2.98
N ARG A 69 -11.98 3.64 -2.92
CA ARG A 69 -12.65 3.28 -1.67
C ARG A 69 -12.26 1.87 -1.26
N SER A 70 -11.50 1.73 -0.18
CA SER A 70 -11.21 0.43 0.42
C SER A 70 -12.49 -0.17 1.00
N SER A 71 -12.99 -1.28 0.44
CA SER A 71 -14.01 -2.12 1.08
C SER A 71 -13.35 -3.42 1.57
N SER A 72 -13.45 -3.70 2.86
CA SER A 72 -13.08 -5.01 3.43
C SER A 72 -14.36 -5.83 3.59
N SER A 73 -14.52 -6.94 2.87
CA SER A 73 -15.54 -7.93 3.22
C SER A 73 -15.10 -8.67 4.48
N ARG A 74 -16.01 -8.81 5.45
CA ARG A 74 -15.86 -9.68 6.61
C ARG A 74 -16.11 -11.13 6.22
#